data_AF-A0A5K0WB43-F1
#
_entry.id   AF-A0A5K0WB43-F1
#
_cell.length_a   1.000
_cell.length_b   1.000
_cell.length_c   1.000
_cell.angle_alpha   90.00
_cell.angle_beta   90.00
_cell.angle_gamma   90.00
#
_symmetry.space_group_name_H-M   'P 1'
#
loop_
_entity.id
_entity.type
_entity.pdbx_description
1 polymer ?
#
loop_
_entity_poly.entity_id
_entity_poly.type
_entity_poly.pdbx_seq_one_letter_code
_entity_poly.pdbx_strand_id
1 'polypeptide(L)'
;KCDFFVGDWIYYPSGPRYTNATCPRIEDHQNCMKNGRPDSDYLYWRWKPRYCEMPVFDGEKFLEMMRNKTWAFIGDSISRNHVQSFLCLLSQ
;
A
#
# COMPACT_ATOMS: atom_id res chain seq x y z
N LYS A 1 -5.31 -24.56 0.89
CA LYS A 1 -5.32 -23.31 1.71
C LYS A 1 -4.16 -22.46 1.21
N CYS A 2 -4.38 -21.21 0.82
CA CYS A 2 -3.27 -20.34 0.41
C CYS A 2 -2.61 -19.73 1.65
N ASP A 3 -1.27 -19.74 1.67
CA ASP A 3 -0.48 -19.00 2.63
C ASP A 3 0.01 -17.70 1.97
N PHE A 4 -0.48 -16.56 2.45
CA PHE A 4 -0.12 -15.25 1.91
C PHE A 4 1.28 -14.79 2.34
N PHE A 5 1.91 -15.44 3.31
CA PHE A 5 3.22 -15.08 3.83
C PHE A 5 4.36 -15.86 3.15
N VAL A 6 4.04 -16.88 2.34
CA VAL A 6 5.01 -17.64 1.55
C VAL A 6 4.89 -17.27 0.07
N GLY A 7 5.93 -16.62 -0.44
CA GLY A 7 5.93 -16.06 -1.77
C GLY A 7 7.27 -15.40 -2.09
N ASP A 8 7.27 -14.62 -3.15
CA ASP A 8 8.45 -13.95 -3.66
C ASP A 8 8.09 -12.52 -4.09
N TRP A 9 9.02 -11.59 -3.92
CA TRP A 9 8.89 -10.27 -4.51
C TRP A 9 9.14 -10.38 -6.01
N ILE A 10 8.24 -9.80 -6.81
CA ILE A 10 8.37 -9.77 -8.27
C ILE A 10 8.23 -8.35 -8.80
N TYR A 11 8.92 -8.07 -9.90
CA TYR A 11 8.79 -6.80 -10.61
C TYR A 11 7.34 -6.62 -11.12
N TYR A 12 6.81 -5.42 -10.99
CA TYR A 12 5.45 -5.04 -11.34
C TYR A 12 5.44 -3.81 -12.24
N PRO A 13 5.39 -4.01 -13.57
CA PRO A 13 5.48 -2.91 -14.54
C PRO A 13 4.38 -1.86 -14.43
N SER A 14 3.21 -2.21 -13.87
CA SER A 14 2.12 -1.25 -13.67
C SER A 14 2.42 -0.19 -12.60
N GLY A 15 3.48 -0.36 -11.81
CA GLY A 15 3.96 0.62 -10.84
C GLY A 15 3.20 0.65 -9.51
N PRO A 16 3.52 1.64 -8.66
CA PRO A 16 2.87 1.78 -7.36
C PRO A 16 1.42 2.26 -7.53
N ARG A 17 0.57 1.91 -6.58
CA ARG A 17 -0.84 2.33 -6.59
C ARG A 17 -1.04 3.82 -6.35
N TYR A 18 -0.09 4.46 -5.69
CA TYR A 18 -0.09 5.88 -5.41
C TYR A 18 1.34 6.39 -5.44
N THR A 19 1.50 7.70 -5.61
CA THR A 19 2.80 8.38 -5.56
C THR A 19 2.73 9.57 -4.59
N ASN A 20 3.85 10.24 -4.38
CA ASN A 20 3.88 11.51 -3.65
C ASN A 20 3.07 12.63 -4.33
N ALA A 21 2.76 12.48 -5.62
CA ALA A 21 1.90 13.42 -6.35
C ALA A 21 0.41 13.08 -6.20
N THR A 22 0.05 11.80 -6.11
CA THR A 22 -1.37 11.36 -6.01
C THR A 22 -1.87 11.20 -4.58
N CYS A 23 -0.98 11.11 -3.58
CA CYS A 23 -1.38 11.02 -2.19
C CYS A 23 -0.80 12.16 -1.33
N PRO A 24 -1.63 13.11 -0.86
CA PRO A 24 -1.18 14.19 0.03
C PRO A 24 -1.00 13.75 1.49
N ARG A 25 -1.31 12.49 1.83
CA ARG A 25 -1.22 11.97 3.22
C ARG A 25 0.16 11.42 3.58
N ILE A 26 1.10 11.37 2.64
CA ILE A 26 2.47 10.95 2.92
C ILE A 26 3.14 12.03 3.76
N GLU A 27 3.53 11.69 4.99
CA GLU A 27 4.21 12.62 5.88
C GLU A 27 5.59 13.01 5.33
N ASP A 28 6.01 14.25 5.57
CA ASP A 28 7.23 14.81 4.99
C ASP A 28 8.48 13.98 5.28
N HIS A 29 8.61 13.44 6.50
CA HIS A 29 9.76 12.61 6.86
C HIS A 29 9.77 11.22 6.17
N GLN A 30 8.67 10.83 5.53
CA GLN A 30 8.52 9.54 4.81
C GLN A 30 8.50 9.70 3.29
N ASN A 31 8.43 10.95 2.81
CA ASN A 31 8.34 11.23 1.39
C ASN A 31 9.73 11.15 0.72
N CYS A 32 10.21 9.93 0.48
CA CYS A 32 11.55 9.69 -0.08
C CYS A 32 11.81 10.45 -1.39
N MET A 33 10.80 10.52 -2.26
CA MET A 33 10.90 11.22 -3.55
C MET A 33 11.06 12.74 -3.35
N LYS A 34 10.30 13.34 -2.43
CA LYS A 34 10.46 14.75 -2.05
C LYS A 34 11.79 15.00 -1.35
N ASN A 35 12.29 14.03 -0.59
CA ASN A 35 13.52 14.14 0.19
C ASN A 35 14.79 13.76 -0.58
N GLY A 36 14.72 13.68 -1.92
CA GLY A 36 15.90 13.56 -2.78
C GLY A 36 16.43 12.14 -3.01
N ARG A 37 15.64 11.10 -2.73
CA ARG A 37 16.01 9.73 -3.14
C ARG A 37 16.11 9.67 -4.68
N PRO A 38 17.26 9.23 -5.24
CA PRO A 38 17.48 9.31 -6.68
C PRO A 38 16.89 8.12 -7.47
N ASP A 39 16.75 6.95 -6.85
CA ASP A 39 16.21 5.73 -7.46
C ASP A 39 14.70 5.58 -7.23
N SER A 40 13.98 4.96 -8.17
CA SER A 40 12.52 4.72 -8.05
C SER A 40 12.09 3.27 -8.22
N ASP A 41 13.02 2.36 -8.56
CA ASP A 41 12.73 0.94 -8.83
C ASP A 41 12.09 0.21 -7.64
N TYR A 42 12.34 0.69 -6.42
CA TYR A 42 11.73 0.15 -5.20
C TYR A 42 10.20 0.25 -5.19
N LEU A 43 9.60 1.16 -5.98
CA LEU A 43 8.16 1.32 -6.12
C LEU A 43 7.50 0.28 -7.04
N TYR A 44 8.30 -0.43 -7.83
CA TYR A 44 7.84 -1.36 -8.86
C TYR A 44 7.93 -2.82 -8.42
N TRP A 45 7.84 -3.08 -7.12
CA TRP A 45 7.82 -4.42 -6.57
C TRP A 45 6.43 -4.75 -6.02
N ARG A 46 5.95 -5.97 -6.29
CA ARG A 46 4.78 -6.53 -5.63
C ARG A 46 5.10 -7.87 -5.01
N TRP A 47 4.45 -8.16 -3.89
CA TRP A 47 4.49 -9.46 -3.27
C TRP A 47 3.58 -10.44 -4.03
N LYS A 48 4.11 -11.60 -4.45
CA LYS A 48 3.35 -12.68 -5.07
C LYS A 48 3.37 -13.94 -4.19
N PRO A 49 2.24 -14.34 -3.58
CA PRO A 49 2.13 -15.64 -2.92
C PRO A 49 2.44 -16.79 -3.89
N ARG A 50 3.13 -17.82 -3.41
CA ARG A 50 3.63 -18.90 -4.29
C ARG A 50 2.54 -19.80 -4.85
N TYR A 51 1.46 -20.00 -4.08
CA TYR A 51 0.44 -21.00 -4.37
C TYR A 51 -0.94 -20.40 -4.66
N CYS A 52 -1.05 -19.07 -4.76
CA CYS A 52 -2.28 -18.40 -5.19
C CYS A 52 -2.01 -17.00 -5.74
N GLU A 53 -3.02 -16.45 -6.40
CA GLU A 53 -3.00 -15.07 -6.86
C GLU A 53 -3.66 -14.16 -5.81
N MET A 54 -3.01 -13.02 -5.54
CA MET A 54 -3.57 -11.98 -4.67
C MET A 54 -4.40 -11.01 -5.52
N PRO A 55 -5.68 -10.77 -5.17
CA PRO A 55 -6.49 -9.82 -5.91
C PRO A 55 -5.92 -8.41 -5.81
N VAL A 56 -6.08 -7.66 -6.89
CA VAL A 56 -5.77 -6.23 -6.96
C VAL A 56 -6.69 -5.51 -5.97
N PHE A 57 -6.13 -4.72 -5.05
CA PHE A 57 -6.91 -3.96 -4.07
C PHE A 57 -7.96 -3.05 -4.73
N ASP A 58 -9.18 -3.07 -4.21
CA ASP A 58 -10.29 -2.26 -4.69
C ASP A 58 -10.80 -1.40 -3.53
N GLY A 59 -10.53 -0.09 -3.62
CA GLY A 59 -10.87 0.87 -2.58
C GLY A 59 -12.37 1.09 -2.44
N GLU A 60 -13.11 1.13 -3.56
CA GLU A 60 -14.56 1.31 -3.57
C GLU A 60 -15.24 0.12 -2.89
N LYS A 61 -14.87 -1.10 -3.29
CA LYS A 61 -15.39 -2.33 -2.68
C LYS A 61 -15.07 -2.39 -1.18
N PHE A 62 -13.86 -1.98 -0.77
CA PHE A 62 -13.52 -1.92 0.65
C PHE A 62 -14.43 -0.94 1.40
N LEU A 63 -14.62 0.28 0.88
CA LEU A 63 -15.45 1.30 1.51
C LEU A 63 -16.91 0.88 1.60
N GLU A 64 -17.44 0.19 0.58
CA GLU A 64 -18.78 -0.40 0.62
C GLU A 64 -18.92 -1.43 1.74
N MET A 65 -17.97 -2.36 1.85
CA MET A 65 -17.95 -3.38 2.90
C MET A 65 -17.84 -2.77 4.31
N MET A 66 -17.22 -1.60 4.41
CA MET A 66 -16.99 -0.88 5.67
C MET A 66 -18.04 0.19 5.99
N ARG A 67 -19.11 0.30 5.19
CA ARG A 67 -20.18 1.27 5.42
C ARG A 67 -20.80 1.06 6.81
N ASN A 68 -20.97 2.16 7.55
CA ASN A 68 -21.49 2.18 8.92
C ASN A 68 -20.65 1.38 9.94
N LYS A 69 -19.36 1.15 9.65
CA LYS A 69 -18.40 0.55 10.57
C LYS A 69 -17.30 1.56 10.88
N THR A 70 -16.77 1.47 12.09
CA THR A 70 -15.55 2.18 12.46
C THR A 70 -14.39 1.19 12.43
N TRP A 71 -13.27 1.63 11.86
CA TRP A 71 -12.06 0.83 11.78
C TRP A 71 -10.87 1.63 12.30
N ALA A 72 -9.99 0.97 13.05
CA ALA A 72 -8.84 1.60 13.68
C ALA A 72 -7.64 0.63 13.67
N PHE A 73 -6.45 1.17 13.44
CA PHE A 73 -5.20 0.49 13.75
C PHE A 73 -4.72 0.93 15.13
N ILE A 74 -4.31 -0.04 15.95
CA ILE A 74 -3.77 0.21 17.30
C ILE A 74 -2.34 -0.33 17.31
N GLY A 75 -1.38 0.55 17.56
CA GLY A 75 0.03 0.18 17.60
C GLY A 75 0.95 1.39 17.66
N ASP A 76 2.17 1.22 17.18
CA ASP A 76 3.25 2.20 17.25
C ASP A 76 3.39 3.02 15.95
N SER A 77 4.58 3.59 15.73
CA SER A 77 4.90 4.33 14.52
C SER A 77 4.80 3.48 13.24
N ILE A 78 5.10 2.18 13.28
CA ILE A 78 4.97 1.30 12.11
C ILE A 78 3.49 1.14 11.75
N SER A 79 2.64 0.99 12.78
CA SER A 79 1.19 0.92 12.58
C SER A 79 0.63 2.22 12.00
N ARG A 80 1.14 3.38 12.45
CA ARG A 80 0.80 4.68 11.85
C ARG A 80 1.18 4.75 10.37
N ASN A 81 2.37 4.27 10.00
CA ASN A 81 2.82 4.25 8.61
C ASN A 81 1.91 3.38 7.73
N HIS A 82 1.48 2.22 8.24
CA HIS A 82 0.51 1.37 7.56
C HIS A 82 -0.83 2.08 7.34
N VAL A 83 -1.36 2.80 8.34
CA VAL A 83 -2.61 3.57 8.19
C VAL A 83 -2.48 4.60 7.08
N GLN A 84 -1.37 5.34 7.04
CA GLN A 84 -1.14 6.39 6.05
C GLN A 84 -1.09 5.82 4.63
N SER A 85 -0.35 4.72 4.44
CA SER A 85 -0.33 3.99 3.16
C SER A 85 -1.73 3.51 2.76
N PHE A 86 -2.49 2.98 3.71
CA PHE A 86 -3.85 2.52 3.46
C PHE A 86 -4.80 3.65 3.05
N LEU A 87 -4.72 4.81 3.71
CA LEU A 87 -5.50 5.98 3.34
C LEU A 87 -5.15 6.48 1.93
N CYS A 88 -3.89 6.40 1.51
CA CYS A 88 -3.50 6.69 0.12
C CYS A 88 -4.18 5.74 -0.87
N LEU A 89 -4.20 4.42 -0.57
CA LEU A 89 -4.86 3.42 -1.42
C LEU A 89 -6.36 3.66 -1.56
N LEU A 90 -7.01 4.14 -0.51
CA LEU A 90 -8.45 4.46 -0.52
C LEU A 90 -8.77 5.77 -1.23
N SER A 91 -7.79 6.66 -1.42
CA SER A 91 -7.98 7.98 -2.04
C SER A 91 -7.51 8.05 -3.49
N GLN A 92 -7.31 6.90 -4.15
CA GLN A 92 -6.97 6.83 -5.58
C GLN A 92 -8.22 6.91 -6.45
#